data_AF-A7RKQ5-F1
#
_entry.id   AF-A7RKQ5-F1
#
_cell.length_a   1.000
_cell.length_b   1.000
_cell.length_c   1.000
_cell.angle_alpha   90.00
_cell.angle_beta   90.00
_cell.angle_gamma   90.00
#
_symmetry.space_group_name_H-M   'P 1'
#
loop_
_entity.id
_entity.type
_entity.pdbx_description
1 polymer ?
#
loop_
_entity_poly.entity_id
_entity_poly.type
_entity_poly.pdbx_seq_one_letter_code
_entity_poly.pdbx_strand_id
1 'polypeptide(L)'
;ESCLSTYSIPDEDTTPYNLPGWTPLDAQDSWVNLTTLCPKPWRYTSSAQLDNLPSWGYFTLYGGGGYVASLGYQSSSAIVALRELKHSSWMDRRTRAVFLELSLFNINTNILQVVVYIFES
;
A
#
# COMPACT_ATOMS: atom_id res chain seq x y z
N GLU A 1 21.68 -11.62 8.09
CA GLU A 1 20.47 -10.92 8.57
C GLU A 1 20.79 -9.43 8.68
N SER A 2 20.08 -8.54 7.96
CA SER A 2 20.23 -7.08 8.11
C SER A 2 19.26 -6.58 9.16
N CYS A 3 19.72 -5.75 10.11
CA CYS A 3 18.84 -5.11 11.09
C CYS A 3 17.98 -4.04 10.39
N LEU A 4 16.66 -4.09 10.58
CA LEU A 4 15.74 -3.07 10.09
C LEU A 4 15.38 -2.13 11.25
N SER A 5 15.56 -0.82 11.06
CA SER A 5 15.19 0.20 12.05
C SER A 5 13.68 0.37 12.19
N THR A 6 13.26 1.01 13.29
CA THR A 6 11.89 1.50 13.48
C THR A 6 11.53 2.50 12.38
N TYR A 7 10.25 2.55 12.00
CA TYR A 7 9.75 3.52 11.03
C TYR A 7 9.95 4.96 11.52
N SER A 8 10.37 5.83 10.60
CA SER A 8 10.31 7.27 10.72
C SER A 8 9.92 7.86 9.36
N ILE A 9 9.23 8.99 9.34
CA ILE A 9 8.82 9.64 8.07
C ILE A 9 10.03 9.95 7.17
N PRO A 10 11.18 10.45 7.69
CA PRO A 10 12.37 10.66 6.87
C PRO A 10 12.97 9.39 6.25
N ASP A 11 12.78 8.23 6.90
CA ASP A 11 13.34 6.94 6.48
C ASP A 11 12.34 6.09 5.66
N GLU A 12 11.19 6.66 5.28
CA GLU A 12 10.17 5.97 4.50
C GLU A 12 10.68 5.63 3.09
N ASP A 13 10.42 4.40 2.63
CA ASP A 13 10.71 4.02 1.26
C ASP A 13 9.74 4.71 0.30
N THR A 14 10.28 5.63 -0.48
CA THR A 14 9.55 6.42 -1.48
C THR A 14 9.96 6.06 -2.91
N THR A 15 10.56 4.88 -3.12
CA THR A 15 11.00 4.40 -4.43
C THR A 15 9.81 4.42 -5.40
N PRO A 16 9.85 5.23 -6.49
CA PRO A 16 8.68 5.48 -7.32
C PRO A 16 8.10 4.23 -8.00
N TYR A 17 8.96 3.29 -8.38
CA TYR A 17 8.59 2.08 -9.10
C TYR A 17 9.38 0.88 -8.60
N ASN A 18 8.65 -0.17 -8.24
CA ASN A 18 9.18 -1.49 -7.96
C ASN A 18 8.53 -2.52 -8.88
N LEU A 19 9.26 -3.59 -9.18
CA LEU A 19 8.68 -4.78 -9.78
C LEU A 19 7.98 -5.63 -8.70
N PRO A 20 7.08 -6.55 -9.08
CA PRO A 20 6.46 -7.47 -8.13
C PRO A 20 7.47 -8.24 -7.30
N GLY A 21 7.25 -8.28 -5.98
CA GLY A 21 8.17 -8.88 -5.01
C GLY A 21 9.24 -7.93 -4.47
N TRP A 22 9.03 -6.62 -4.58
CA TRP A 22 9.97 -5.58 -4.12
C TRP A 22 11.35 -5.67 -4.78
N THR A 23 11.40 -6.10 -6.04
CA THR A 23 12.66 -6.14 -6.79
C THR A 23 12.91 -4.78 -7.46
N PRO A 24 14.10 -4.17 -7.26
CA PRO A 24 14.46 -2.91 -7.91
C PRO A 24 14.45 -3.04 -9.44
N LEU A 25 14.23 -1.91 -10.12
CA LEU A 25 14.41 -1.82 -11.57
C LEU A 25 15.90 -1.75 -11.93
N ASP A 26 16.29 -2.43 -13.01
CA ASP A 26 17.64 -2.35 -13.54
C ASP A 26 17.82 -1.09 -14.41
N ALA A 27 19.02 -0.51 -14.39
CA ALA A 27 19.33 0.72 -15.13
C ALA A 27 19.18 0.57 -16.66
N GLN A 28 19.20 -0.67 -17.17
CA GLN A 28 19.01 -1.00 -18.58
C GLN A 28 17.55 -0.94 -19.03
N ASP A 29 16.57 -0.91 -18.11
CA ASP A 29 15.13 -0.90 -18.43
C ASP A 29 14.58 0.47 -18.85
N SER A 30 15.47 1.43 -19.14
CA SER A 30 15.15 2.84 -19.43
C SER A 30 14.25 3.08 -20.66
N TRP A 31 14.12 2.09 -21.55
CA TRP A 31 13.28 2.17 -22.77
C TRP A 31 11.91 1.49 -22.63
N VAL A 32 11.65 0.85 -21.50
CA VAL A 32 10.43 0.05 -21.28
C VAL A 32 9.31 0.95 -20.75
N ASN A 33 8.07 0.67 -21.15
CA ASN A 33 6.92 1.34 -20.56
C ASN A 33 6.76 0.90 -19.10
N LEU A 34 7.24 1.74 -18.16
CA LEU A 34 7.19 1.47 -16.73
C LEU A 34 5.76 1.19 -16.21
N THR A 35 4.74 1.72 -16.90
CA THR A 35 3.35 1.50 -16.49
C THR A 35 2.84 0.09 -16.78
N THR A 36 3.44 -0.61 -17.74
CA THR A 36 3.12 -2.03 -18.01
C THR A 36 3.97 -2.95 -17.15
N LEU A 37 5.20 -2.55 -16.85
CA LEU A 37 6.17 -3.36 -16.13
C LEU A 37 5.92 -3.38 -14.61
N CYS A 38 5.58 -2.22 -14.03
CA CYS A 38 5.35 -2.07 -12.60
C CYS A 38 3.84 -1.86 -12.35
N PRO A 39 3.07 -2.85 -11.87
CA PRO A 39 1.65 -2.65 -11.58
C PRO A 39 1.43 -1.60 -10.48
N LYS A 40 0.23 -1.00 -10.41
CA LYS A 40 -0.09 0.08 -9.46
C LYS A 40 0.30 -0.20 -7.99
N PRO A 41 0.08 -1.41 -7.42
CA PRO A 41 0.46 -1.70 -6.04
C PRO A 41 1.95 -1.56 -5.73
N TRP A 42 2.81 -1.56 -6.75
CA TRP A 42 4.26 -1.48 -6.60
C TRP A 42 4.82 -0.08 -6.90
N ARG A 43 3.94 0.91 -7.01
CA ARG A 43 4.31 2.30 -7.25
C ARG A 43 4.06 3.11 -6.00
N TYR A 44 5.06 3.88 -5.59
CA TYR A 44 4.89 4.79 -4.46
C TYR A 44 3.94 5.92 -4.87
N THR A 45 2.98 6.21 -4.01
CA THR A 45 2.02 7.30 -4.18
C THR A 45 2.12 8.20 -2.95
N SER A 46 2.33 9.50 -3.17
CA SER A 46 2.51 10.44 -2.06
C SER A 46 1.20 10.71 -1.32
N SER A 47 1.29 11.18 -0.08
CA SER A 47 0.13 11.59 0.72
C SER A 47 -0.76 12.60 -0.02
N ALA A 48 -0.15 13.58 -0.70
CA ALA A 48 -0.85 14.57 -1.50
C ALA A 48 -1.56 13.98 -2.73
N GLN A 49 -1.04 12.91 -3.33
CA GLN A 49 -1.70 12.22 -4.45
C GLN A 49 -2.86 11.34 -3.98
N LEU A 50 -2.80 10.86 -2.74
CA LEU A 50 -3.85 10.06 -2.11
C LEU A 50 -4.90 10.91 -1.38
N ASP A 51 -4.68 12.23 -1.28
CA ASP A 51 -5.44 13.14 -0.41
C ASP A 51 -5.49 12.66 1.07
N ASN A 52 -4.42 12.01 1.50
CA ASN A 52 -4.27 11.46 2.85
C ASN A 52 -3.47 12.39 3.75
N LEU A 53 -3.86 12.45 5.02
CA LEU A 53 -3.08 13.08 6.08
C LEU A 53 -2.26 12.03 6.84
N PRO A 54 -1.14 12.44 7.47
CA PRO A 54 -0.43 11.58 8.40
C PRO A 54 -1.37 11.04 9.48
N SER A 55 -1.25 9.74 9.78
CA SER A 55 -2.16 9.03 10.68
C SER A 55 -1.39 8.40 11.84
N TRP A 56 -1.90 8.59 13.05
CA TRP A 56 -1.33 7.99 14.25
C TRP A 56 -1.70 6.52 14.32
N GLY A 57 -0.68 5.65 14.31
CA GLY A 57 -0.82 4.27 14.76
C GLY A 57 -0.53 4.14 16.25
N TYR A 58 -0.45 2.91 16.73
CA TYR A 58 -0.08 2.62 18.11
C TYR A 58 1.39 2.94 18.37
N PHE A 59 2.29 2.63 17.43
CA PHE A 59 3.73 2.80 17.64
C PHE A 59 4.24 4.19 17.25
N THR A 60 3.72 4.78 16.17
CA THR A 60 4.25 6.03 15.61
C THR A 60 3.26 6.73 14.67
N LEU A 61 3.64 7.91 14.18
CA LEU A 61 2.93 8.66 13.14
C LEU A 61 3.39 8.20 11.76
N TYR A 62 2.45 7.74 10.91
CA TYR A 62 2.71 7.34 9.52
C TYR A 62 2.43 8.49 8.55
N GLY A 63 3.28 8.67 7.54
CA GLY A 63 3.30 9.85 6.65
C GLY A 63 2.08 10.03 5.72
N GLY A 64 1.23 9.00 5.57
CA GLY A 64 0.02 9.05 4.74
C GLY A 64 0.25 8.74 3.25
N GLY A 65 1.51 8.63 2.82
CA GLY A 65 1.88 8.06 1.52
C GLY A 65 2.05 6.54 1.59
N GLY A 66 2.41 5.95 0.45
CA GLY A 66 2.83 4.55 0.41
C GLY A 66 2.47 3.85 -0.89
N TYR A 67 2.47 2.52 -0.80
CA TYR A 67 2.12 1.62 -1.89
C TYR A 67 0.66 1.20 -1.72
N VAL A 68 -0.16 1.33 -2.77
CA VAL A 68 -1.63 1.18 -2.64
C VAL A 68 -2.18 0.14 -3.61
N ALA A 69 -2.91 -0.84 -3.07
CA ALA A 69 -3.62 -1.84 -3.85
C ALA A 69 -5.14 -1.65 -3.75
N SER A 70 -5.81 -1.52 -4.89
CA SER A 70 -7.28 -1.46 -4.92
C SER A 70 -7.86 -2.86 -4.87
N LEU A 71 -8.70 -3.13 -3.87
CA LEU A 71 -9.37 -4.42 -3.69
C LEU A 71 -10.63 -4.55 -4.58
N GLY A 72 -11.13 -3.44 -5.11
CA GLY A 72 -12.40 -3.40 -5.85
C GLY A 72 -13.62 -3.30 -4.94
N TYR A 73 -14.79 -3.17 -5.56
CA TYR A 73 -16.05 -2.87 -4.87
C TYR A 73 -16.74 -4.09 -4.24
N GLN A 74 -16.57 -5.27 -4.84
CA GLN A 74 -17.21 -6.49 -4.41
C GLN A 74 -16.28 -7.34 -3.54
N SER A 75 -16.84 -8.04 -2.56
CA SER A 75 -16.08 -8.95 -1.69
C SER A 75 -15.33 -10.03 -2.47
N SER A 76 -15.91 -10.56 -3.54
CA SER A 76 -15.25 -11.53 -4.43
C SER A 76 -13.98 -10.98 -5.07
N SER A 77 -14.06 -9.78 -5.65
CA SER A 77 -12.91 -9.08 -6.24
C SER A 77 -11.84 -8.78 -5.20
N ALA A 78 -12.26 -8.34 -4.00
CA ALA A 78 -11.34 -8.06 -2.90
C ALA A 78 -10.57 -9.31 -2.47
N ILE A 79 -11.26 -10.45 -2.35
CA ILE A 79 -10.63 -11.72 -2.00
C ILE A 79 -9.61 -12.14 -3.07
N VAL A 80 -9.91 -11.95 -4.36
CA VAL A 80 -8.97 -12.26 -5.45
C VAL A 80 -7.76 -11.33 -5.37
N ALA A 81 -7.96 -10.02 -5.24
CA ALA A 81 -6.87 -9.05 -5.11
C ALA A 81 -5.95 -9.37 -3.91
N LEU A 82 -6.53 -9.69 -2.75
CA LEU A 82 -5.77 -10.07 -1.55
C LEU A 82 -4.95 -11.34 -1.77
N ARG A 83 -5.48 -12.33 -2.50
CA ARG A 83 -4.72 -13.55 -2.84
C ARG A 83 -3.54 -13.24 -3.73
N GLU A 84 -3.70 -12.39 -4.73
CA GLU A 84 -2.61 -11.96 -5.62
C GLU A 84 -1.53 -11.18 -4.86
N LEU A 85 -1.92 -10.24 -3.99
CA LEU A 85 -0.97 -9.51 -3.13
C LEU A 85 -0.20 -10.44 -2.20
N LYS A 86 -0.88 -11.44 -1.62
CA LYS A 86 -0.24 -12.46 -0.80
C LYS A 86 0.72 -13.33 -1.62
N HIS A 87 0.31 -13.79 -2.80
CA HIS A 87 1.12 -14.63 -3.68
C HIS A 87 2.39 -13.90 -4.14
N SER A 88 2.27 -12.61 -4.43
CA SER A 88 3.37 -11.76 -4.87
C SER A 88 4.24 -11.20 -3.72
N SER A 89 3.97 -11.60 -2.47
CA SER A 89 4.69 -11.11 -1.28
C SER A 89 4.71 -9.58 -1.17
N TRP A 90 3.56 -8.96 -1.46
CA TRP A 90 3.40 -7.50 -1.37
C TRP A 90 3.63 -6.97 0.04
N MET A 91 3.35 -7.77 1.07
CA MET A 91 3.78 -7.50 2.44
C MET A 91 5.00 -8.35 2.76
N ASP A 92 6.07 -7.71 3.25
CA ASP A 92 7.34 -8.35 3.59
C ASP A 92 7.84 -7.90 4.99
N ARG A 93 9.06 -8.30 5.38
CA ARG A 93 9.65 -7.92 6.70
C ARG A 93 9.96 -6.42 6.82
N ARG A 94 9.97 -5.65 5.73
CA ARG A 94 10.22 -4.21 5.71
C ARG A 94 8.93 -3.40 5.83
N THR A 95 7.79 -4.03 5.60
CA THR A 95 6.47 -3.39 5.75
C THR A 95 6.23 -3.05 7.22
N ARG A 96 6.01 -1.76 7.53
CA ARG A 96 5.88 -1.27 8.91
C ARG A 96 4.44 -1.10 9.38
N ALA A 97 3.56 -0.72 8.47
CA ALA A 97 2.13 -0.70 8.71
C ALA A 97 1.36 -0.96 7.41
N VAL A 98 0.17 -1.53 7.55
CA VAL A 98 -0.81 -1.65 6.48
C VAL A 98 -2.15 -1.09 6.95
N PHE A 99 -2.67 -0.16 6.17
CA PHE A 99 -3.97 0.46 6.35
C PHE A 99 -4.97 -0.22 5.42
N LEU A 100 -6.00 -0.85 5.99
CA LEU A 100 -7.13 -1.40 5.26
C LEU A 100 -8.33 -0.46 5.44
N GLU A 101 -8.62 0.31 4.41
CA GLU A 101 -9.71 1.29 4.40
C GLU A 101 -10.91 0.76 3.61
N LEU A 102 -12.07 0.72 4.26
CA LEU A 102 -13.32 0.22 3.69
C LEU A 102 -14.44 1.23 3.92
N SER A 103 -15.28 1.42 2.91
CA SER A 103 -16.49 2.22 2.99
C SER A 103 -17.71 1.33 2.75
N LEU A 104 -18.59 1.25 3.74
CA LEU A 104 -19.80 0.43 3.72
C LEU A 104 -21.02 1.35 3.73
N PHE A 105 -21.85 1.26 2.70
CA PHE A 105 -23.07 2.04 2.61
C PHE A 105 -24.30 1.15 2.81
N ASN A 106 -25.12 1.47 3.82
CA ASN A 106 -26.39 0.82 4.05
C ASN A 106 -27.53 1.67 3.49
N ILE A 107 -28.14 1.21 2.40
CA ILE A 107 -29.22 1.92 1.70
C ILE A 107 -30.48 2.01 2.56
N ASN A 108 -30.78 1.00 3.37
CA ASN A 108 -32.00 0.94 4.17
C ASN A 108 -32.01 1.99 5.29
N THR A 109 -30.84 2.25 5.88
CA THR A 109 -30.67 3.27 6.94
C THR A 109 -30.10 4.58 6.44
N ASN A 110 -29.67 4.64 5.16
CA ASN A 110 -28.94 5.76 4.57
C ASN A 110 -27.68 6.16 5.37
N ILE A 111 -26.93 5.17 5.86
CA ILE A 111 -25.71 5.38 6.66
C ILE A 111 -24.48 4.96 5.83
N LEU A 112 -23.47 5.82 5.80
CA LEU A 112 -22.13 5.50 5.32
C LEU A 112 -21.21 5.27 6.52
N GLN A 113 -20.63 4.06 6.60
CA GLN A 113 -19.64 3.70 7.59
C GLN A 113 -18.27 3.60 6.93
N VAL A 114 -17.30 4.35 7.44
CA VAL A 114 -15.90 4.23 7.04
C VAL A 114 -15.15 3.48 8.14
N VAL A 115 -14.45 2.42 7.76
CA VAL A 115 -13.70 1.56 8.67
C VAL A 115 -12.25 1.53 8.21
N VAL A 116 -11.33 1.81 9.15
CA VAL A 116 -9.89 1.74 8.92
C VAL A 116 -9.31 0.75 9.92
N TYR A 117 -8.68 -0.30 9.42
CA TYR A 117 -7.86 -1.21 10.23
C TYR A 117 -6.39 -0.92 9.98
N ILE A 118 -5.62 -0.78 11.06
CA ILE A 118 -4.18 -0.55 11.00
C ILE A 118 -3.50 -1.80 11.57
N PHE A 119 -2.64 -2.42 10.77
CA PHE A 119 -1.80 -3.54 11.19
C PHE A 119 -0.36 -3.05 11.24
N GLU A 120 0.30 -3.10 12.40
CA GLU A 120 1.66 -2.60 12.62
C GLU A 120 2.61 -3.72 13.04
N SER A 121 3.91 -3.58 12.70
CA SER A 121 4.96 -4.56 13.05
C SER A 121 6.32 -3.95 13.38
#